data_AF-A0A661ZU28-F1
#
_entry.id   AF-A0A661ZU28-F1
#
_cell.length_a   1.000
_cell.length_b   1.000
_cell.length_c   1.000
_cell.angle_alpha   90.00
_cell.angle_beta   90.00
_cell.angle_gamma   90.00
#
_symmetry.space_group_name_H-M   'P 1'
#
loop_
_entity.id
_entity.type
_entity.pdbx_description
1 polymer ?
#
loop_
_entity_poly.entity_id
_entity_poly.type
_entity_poly.pdbx_seq_one_letter_code
_entity_poly.pdbx_strand_id
1 'polypeptide(L)'
;DLEQWKLVRHGVALHVSDEGVIEQFMGYFGLDELDWEHYREKYGDIHRLDRILKSEGKSPDDYKLAKQADFLMSFYNLGTAEVERTINGLGYSLPKDFAKRNFDYYLARTSHGSTLSRLVHARLAWEMGMSDSGWELFMDALRSDLVDIQGGTTGEGVHCGVMAGTVYDVLVSFAGLNLNGDIPVLNPKLPGHWKGLDFRFTYRGKTILVSISGQQIKISGNNMGKDQIKFHLYGEELTLSEGKSLIATIK
;
A
#
# COMPACT_ATOMS: atom_id res chain seq x y z
N ASP A 1 -0.61 28.14 20.49
CA ASP A 1 -1.06 27.06 19.59
C ASP A 1 0.06 26.51 18.73
N LEU A 2 0.57 27.20 17.69
CA LEU A 2 1.60 26.63 16.80
C LEU A 2 2.87 26.09 17.50
N GLU A 3 3.38 26.77 18.53
CA GLU A 3 4.55 26.29 19.29
C GLU A 3 4.25 25.00 20.08
N GLN A 4 3.02 24.84 20.60
CA GLN A 4 2.61 23.62 21.26
C GLN A 4 2.51 22.46 20.25
N TRP A 5 1.98 22.72 19.05
CA TRP A 5 1.95 21.72 17.97
C TRP A 5 3.35 21.33 17.53
N LYS A 6 4.30 22.27 17.47
CA LYS A 6 5.71 21.95 17.23
C LYS A 6 6.27 21.07 18.34
N LEU A 7 5.99 21.38 19.61
CA LEU A 7 6.48 20.57 20.73
C LEU A 7 5.91 19.15 20.68
N VAL A 8 4.61 18.99 20.45
CA VAL A 8 3.97 17.67 20.30
C VAL A 8 4.53 16.93 19.09
N ARG A 9 4.69 17.61 17.95
CA ARG A 9 5.25 17.02 16.72
C ARG A 9 6.63 16.40 16.96
N HIS A 10 7.51 17.05 17.72
CA HIS A 10 8.86 16.52 17.98
C HIS A 10 8.93 15.64 19.23
N GLY A 11 7.85 15.55 20.01
CA GLY A 11 7.77 14.76 21.23
C GLY A 11 7.23 13.33 21.04
N VAL A 12 6.89 12.93 19.80
CA VAL A 12 6.46 11.56 19.50
C VAL A 12 7.68 10.64 19.56
N ALA A 13 7.68 9.73 20.52
CA ALA A 13 8.75 8.75 20.68
C ALA A 13 8.55 7.58 19.70
N LEU A 14 9.62 7.25 18.97
CA LEU A 14 9.77 6.01 18.24
C LEU A 14 10.85 5.15 18.89
N HIS A 15 10.63 3.84 18.90
CA HIS A 15 11.64 2.87 19.26
C HIS A 15 12.07 2.14 17.98
N VAL A 16 13.37 2.13 17.71
CA VAL A 16 13.95 1.55 16.50
C VAL A 16 14.99 0.54 16.94
N SER A 17 14.90 -0.69 16.44
CA SER A 17 15.89 -1.73 16.70
C SER A 17 17.24 -1.41 16.05
N ASP A 18 18.29 -2.13 16.46
CA ASP A 18 19.63 -1.99 15.86
C ASP A 18 19.63 -2.33 14.35
N GLU A 19 18.70 -3.17 13.91
CA GLU A 19 18.48 -3.51 12.51
C GLU A 19 17.64 -2.47 11.75
N GLY A 20 17.18 -1.40 12.39
CA GLY A 20 16.37 -0.36 11.75
C GLY A 20 14.89 -0.71 11.57
N VAL A 21 14.37 -1.67 12.34
CA VAL A 21 12.93 -1.97 12.41
C VAL A 21 12.29 -1.04 13.44
N ILE A 22 11.20 -0.37 13.07
CA ILE A 22 10.45 0.50 13.97
C ILE A 22 9.45 -0.35 14.73
N GLU A 23 9.43 -0.23 16.04
CA GLU A 23 8.54 -0.98 16.91
C GLU A 23 7.07 -0.61 16.67
N GLN A 24 6.19 -1.60 16.52
CA GLN A 24 4.77 -1.39 16.24
C GLN A 24 4.05 -0.68 17.39
N PHE A 25 4.38 -1.03 18.63
CA PHE A 25 3.97 -0.36 19.86
C PHE A 25 4.99 -0.64 20.96
N MET A 26 5.02 0.21 21.99
CA MET A 26 5.97 0.06 23.09
C MET A 26 5.87 -1.33 23.74
N GLY A 27 6.97 -2.09 23.69
CA GLY A 27 7.06 -3.43 24.28
C GLY A 27 6.78 -4.58 23.30
N TYR A 28 6.38 -4.30 22.07
CA TYR A 28 6.17 -5.30 21.03
C TYR A 28 7.40 -6.17 20.79
N PHE A 29 8.62 -5.60 20.83
CA PHE A 29 9.83 -6.40 20.62
C PHE A 29 10.10 -7.43 21.73
N GLY A 30 9.49 -7.25 22.90
CA GLY A 30 9.57 -8.17 24.03
C GLY A 30 8.57 -9.34 23.98
N LEU A 31 7.65 -9.37 23.01
CA LEU A 31 6.73 -10.49 22.83
C LEU A 31 7.43 -11.73 22.27
N ASP A 32 6.81 -12.89 22.47
CA ASP A 32 7.34 -14.17 21.97
C ASP A 32 7.23 -14.27 20.45
N GLU A 33 8.16 -14.95 19.80
CA GLU A 33 7.97 -15.34 18.40
C GLU A 33 6.97 -16.49 18.31
N LEU A 34 6.12 -16.45 17.27
CA LEU A 34 5.23 -17.55 16.95
C LEU A 34 5.99 -18.58 16.09
N ASP A 35 5.77 -19.88 16.34
CA ASP A 35 6.23 -20.93 15.43
C ASP A 35 5.35 -20.97 14.17
N TRP A 36 5.60 -20.05 13.25
CA TRP A 36 4.79 -19.85 12.05
C TRP A 36 4.72 -21.09 11.15
N GLU A 37 5.82 -21.84 11.03
CA GLU A 37 5.88 -23.06 10.23
C GLU A 37 4.98 -24.13 10.85
N HIS A 38 5.09 -24.37 12.16
CA HIS A 38 4.23 -25.31 12.86
C HIS A 38 2.74 -25.01 12.64
N TYR A 39 2.31 -23.75 12.80
CA TYR A 39 0.90 -23.40 12.61
C TYR A 39 0.45 -23.54 11.16
N ARG A 40 1.29 -23.19 10.18
CA ARG A 40 0.98 -23.38 8.75
C ARG A 40 0.85 -24.86 8.40
N GLU A 41 1.75 -25.72 8.88
CA GLU A 41 1.70 -27.16 8.63
C GLU A 41 0.49 -27.83 9.30
N LYS A 42 0.20 -27.45 10.54
CA LYS A 42 -0.86 -28.07 11.34
C LYS A 42 -2.27 -27.66 10.90
N TYR A 43 -2.47 -26.40 10.52
CA TYR A 43 -3.80 -25.85 10.24
C TYR A 43 -4.04 -25.52 8.76
N GLY A 44 -2.97 -25.34 7.97
CA GLY A 44 -3.05 -24.85 6.59
C GLY A 44 -3.45 -23.38 6.53
N ASP A 45 -4.71 -23.09 6.81
CA ASP A 45 -5.24 -21.73 6.92
C ASP A 45 -4.99 -21.16 8.33
N ILE A 46 -4.20 -20.09 8.38
CA ILE A 46 -3.85 -19.38 9.63
C ILE A 46 -4.47 -17.97 9.72
N HIS A 47 -5.42 -17.60 8.87
CA HIS A 47 -6.08 -16.28 8.90
C HIS A 47 -6.72 -15.99 10.25
N ARG A 48 -7.23 -17.02 10.91
CA ARG A 48 -7.85 -16.96 12.23
C ARG A 48 -6.94 -17.45 13.34
N LEU A 49 -5.66 -17.06 13.29
CA LEU A 49 -4.69 -17.33 14.34
C LEU A 49 -5.18 -16.89 15.73
N ASP A 50 -6.00 -15.85 15.81
CA ASP A 50 -6.69 -15.43 17.04
C ASP A 50 -7.55 -16.57 17.64
N ARG A 51 -8.33 -17.27 16.82
CA ARG A 51 -9.18 -18.39 17.25
C ARG A 51 -8.37 -19.65 17.51
N ILE A 52 -7.36 -19.91 16.68
CA ILE A 52 -6.46 -21.06 16.82
C ILE A 52 -5.73 -20.98 18.16
N LEU A 53 -5.05 -19.87 18.45
CA LEU A 53 -4.32 -19.67 19.71
C LEU A 53 -5.26 -19.77 20.92
N LYS A 54 -6.44 -19.15 20.83
CA LYS A 54 -7.45 -19.23 21.90
C LYS A 54 -7.89 -20.67 22.16
N SER A 55 -8.04 -21.51 21.12
CA SER A 55 -8.37 -22.92 21.28
C SER A 55 -7.27 -23.75 21.96
N GLU A 56 -6.02 -23.28 21.89
CA GLU A 56 -4.87 -23.87 22.58
C GLU A 56 -4.63 -23.24 23.97
N GLY A 57 -5.52 -22.35 24.44
CA GLY A 57 -5.39 -21.67 25.72
C GLY A 57 -4.33 -20.55 25.73
N LYS A 58 -3.91 -20.06 24.56
CA LYS A 58 -2.93 -18.99 24.37
C LYS A 58 -3.59 -17.66 23.99
N SER A 59 -2.94 -16.54 24.29
CA SER A 59 -3.37 -15.22 23.79
C SER A 59 -2.55 -14.83 22.56
N PRO A 60 -3.17 -14.28 21.48
CA PRO A 60 -2.41 -13.68 20.40
C PRO A 60 -1.56 -12.48 20.85
N ASP A 61 -1.94 -11.82 21.95
CA ASP A 61 -1.23 -10.65 22.50
C ASP A 61 0.13 -11.02 23.13
N ASP A 62 0.37 -12.31 23.39
CA ASP A 62 1.65 -12.79 23.92
C ASP A 62 2.74 -12.91 22.83
N TYR A 63 2.35 -12.80 21.55
CA TYR A 63 3.23 -13.08 20.41
C TYR A 63 3.43 -11.86 19.50
N LYS A 64 4.57 -11.84 18.79
CA LYS A 64 4.84 -10.98 17.64
C LYS A 64 3.99 -11.39 16.43
N LEU A 65 2.69 -11.20 16.56
CA LEU A 65 1.66 -11.62 15.63
C LEU A 65 0.77 -10.41 15.29
N ALA A 66 0.68 -10.07 14.01
CA ALA A 66 -0.25 -9.06 13.51
C ALA A 66 -1.39 -9.72 12.72
N LYS A 67 -2.63 -9.28 12.96
CA LYS A 67 -3.77 -9.67 12.13
C LYS A 67 -3.67 -9.09 10.72
N GLN A 68 -3.14 -7.88 10.61
CA GLN A 68 -3.10 -7.10 9.38
C GLN A 68 -1.95 -6.09 9.42
N ALA A 69 -1.69 -5.41 8.30
CA ALA A 69 -0.74 -4.31 8.26
C ALA A 69 -1.09 -3.24 9.32
N ASP A 70 -0.10 -2.87 10.13
CA ASP A 70 -0.19 -1.82 11.14
C ASP A 70 0.84 -0.72 10.82
N PHE A 71 2.10 -0.83 11.27
CA PHE A 71 3.14 0.14 10.91
C PHE A 71 3.30 0.27 9.38
N LEU A 72 3.15 -0.83 8.65
CA LEU A 72 3.16 -0.83 7.18
C LEU A 72 2.04 0.03 6.55
N MET A 73 0.94 0.24 7.26
CA MET A 73 -0.15 1.12 6.82
C MET A 73 0.31 2.57 6.67
N SER A 74 1.33 3.01 7.41
CA SER A 74 1.91 4.35 7.27
C SER A 74 2.49 4.56 5.88
N PHE A 75 3.22 3.58 5.34
CA PHE A 75 3.76 3.62 3.97
C PHE A 75 2.65 3.61 2.92
N TYR A 76 1.60 2.81 3.13
CA TYR A 76 0.45 2.76 2.21
C TYR A 76 -0.26 4.11 2.10
N ASN A 77 -0.46 4.80 3.23
CA ASN A 77 -1.20 6.06 3.30
C ASN A 77 -0.36 7.26 2.86
N LEU A 78 0.88 7.34 3.33
CA LEU A 78 1.71 8.55 3.20
C LEU A 78 2.77 8.42 2.10
N GLY A 79 3.14 7.19 1.75
CA GLY A 79 4.28 6.89 0.89
C GLY A 79 5.61 6.93 1.64
N THR A 80 6.58 6.15 1.16
CA THR A 80 7.89 5.99 1.81
C THR A 80 8.63 7.29 2.06
N ALA A 81 8.59 8.23 1.10
CA ALA A 81 9.28 9.52 1.23
C ALA A 81 8.69 10.41 2.33
N GLU A 82 7.37 10.33 2.58
CA GLU A 82 6.73 11.10 3.65
C GLU A 82 7.00 10.46 5.02
N VAL A 83 6.95 9.13 5.09
CA VAL A 83 7.30 8.38 6.29
C VAL A 83 8.75 8.67 6.70
N GLU A 84 9.68 8.58 5.75
CA GLU A 84 11.09 8.92 5.97
C GLU A 84 11.27 10.36 6.44
N ARG A 85 10.63 11.33 5.78
CA ARG A 85 10.71 12.75 6.18
C ARG A 85 10.15 12.99 7.58
N THR A 86 9.06 12.31 7.92
CA THR A 86 8.42 12.41 9.24
C THR A 86 9.36 11.89 10.32
N ILE A 87 9.95 10.70 10.12
CA ILE A 87 10.84 10.06 11.08
C ILE A 87 12.16 10.84 11.23
N ASN A 88 12.73 11.31 10.13
CA ASN A 88 13.91 12.20 10.16
C ASN A 88 13.59 13.51 10.89
N GLY A 89 12.37 14.05 10.71
CA GLY A 89 11.89 15.23 11.43
C GLY A 89 11.70 15.01 12.93
N LEU A 90 11.55 13.77 13.38
CA LEU A 90 11.54 13.37 14.79
C LEU A 90 12.96 13.20 15.37
N GLY A 91 14.00 13.32 14.54
CA GLY A 91 15.40 13.21 14.97
C GLY A 91 15.99 11.79 14.88
N TYR A 92 15.26 10.84 14.30
CA TYR A 92 15.75 9.47 14.08
C TYR A 92 16.44 9.36 12.73
N SER A 93 17.61 8.72 12.69
CA SER A 93 18.31 8.40 11.44
C SER A 93 18.12 6.93 11.12
N LEU A 94 17.55 6.64 9.95
CA LEU A 94 17.27 5.26 9.53
C LEU A 94 18.19 4.77 8.41
N PRO A 95 18.42 3.46 8.30
CA PRO A 95 19.07 2.87 7.15
C PRO A 95 18.32 3.20 5.84
N LYS A 96 19.05 3.30 4.72
CA LYS A 96 18.44 3.60 3.41
C LYS A 96 17.39 2.56 2.98
N ASP A 97 17.53 1.34 3.45
CA ASP A 97 16.65 0.20 3.18
C ASP A 97 15.60 -0.03 4.28
N PHE A 98 15.38 0.93 5.20
CA PHE A 98 14.48 0.75 6.35
C PHE A 98 13.07 0.30 5.93
N ALA A 99 12.52 0.83 4.83
CA ALA A 99 11.20 0.47 4.35
C ALA A 99 11.12 -1.03 4.01
N LYS A 100 12.15 -1.56 3.33
CA LYS A 100 12.25 -2.98 3.00
C LYS A 100 12.42 -3.83 4.25
N ARG A 101 13.26 -3.40 5.21
CA ARG A 101 13.47 -4.12 6.47
C ARG A 101 12.18 -4.23 7.28
N ASN A 102 11.45 -3.13 7.43
CA ASN A 102 10.16 -3.12 8.12
C ASN A 102 9.13 -3.97 7.36
N PHE A 103 9.08 -3.88 6.03
CA PHE A 103 8.20 -4.70 5.21
C PHE A 103 8.45 -6.20 5.43
N ASP A 104 9.69 -6.66 5.29
CA ASP A 104 10.04 -8.07 5.47
C ASP A 104 9.75 -8.55 6.90
N TYR A 105 10.11 -7.73 7.89
CA TYR A 105 9.93 -8.05 9.30
C TYR A 105 8.45 -8.25 9.65
N TYR A 106 7.58 -7.33 9.22
CA TYR A 106 6.15 -7.38 9.53
C TYR A 106 5.36 -8.32 8.63
N LEU A 107 5.75 -8.49 7.35
CA LEU A 107 5.14 -9.47 6.46
C LEU A 107 5.31 -10.89 7.02
N ALA A 108 6.52 -11.24 7.50
CA ALA A 108 6.79 -12.53 8.12
C ALA A 108 5.92 -12.81 9.37
N ARG A 109 5.40 -11.73 10.00
CA ARG A 109 4.65 -11.75 11.27
C ARG A 109 3.16 -11.44 11.11
N THR A 110 2.64 -11.44 9.89
CA THR A 110 1.24 -11.11 9.61
C THR A 110 0.44 -12.33 9.19
N SER A 111 -0.68 -12.59 9.87
CA SER A 111 -1.58 -13.72 9.55
C SER A 111 -2.53 -13.46 8.38
N HIS A 112 -2.66 -12.20 7.97
CA HIS A 112 -3.63 -11.72 6.99
C HIS A 112 -5.10 -12.05 7.34
N GLY A 113 -5.45 -12.09 8.63
CA GLY A 113 -6.82 -12.28 9.12
C GLY A 113 -7.83 -11.19 8.73
N SER A 114 -7.40 -10.21 7.94
CA SER A 114 -8.23 -9.18 7.32
C SER A 114 -7.90 -9.12 5.83
N THR A 115 -8.92 -9.09 4.97
CA THR A 115 -8.73 -8.97 3.51
C THR A 115 -7.98 -7.70 3.11
N LEU A 116 -8.17 -6.60 3.86
CA LEU A 116 -7.41 -5.35 3.69
C LEU A 116 -5.90 -5.51 3.90
N SER A 117 -5.46 -6.49 4.70
CA SER A 117 -4.04 -6.73 4.94
C SER A 117 -3.30 -7.02 3.64
N ARG A 118 -3.87 -7.89 2.79
CA ARG A 118 -3.25 -8.28 1.52
C ARG A 118 -3.14 -7.12 0.56
N LEU A 119 -4.14 -6.25 0.51
CA LEU A 119 -4.11 -5.04 -0.32
C LEU A 119 -2.90 -4.16 0.03
N VAL A 120 -2.70 -3.90 1.33
CA VAL A 120 -1.56 -3.09 1.80
C VAL A 120 -0.23 -3.73 1.43
N HIS A 121 -0.06 -5.03 1.71
CA HIS A 121 1.19 -5.73 1.42
C HIS A 121 1.44 -5.85 -0.10
N ALA A 122 0.39 -6.05 -0.91
CA ALA A 122 0.47 -6.12 -2.36
C ALA A 122 1.06 -4.83 -2.94
N ARG A 123 0.51 -3.68 -2.54
CA ARG A 123 0.98 -2.37 -3.00
C ARG A 123 2.43 -2.13 -2.60
N LEU A 124 2.79 -2.36 -1.33
CA LEU A 124 4.16 -2.14 -0.86
C LEU A 124 5.16 -3.08 -1.56
N ALA A 125 4.83 -4.35 -1.72
CA ALA A 125 5.65 -5.30 -2.48
C ALA A 125 5.87 -4.82 -3.92
N TRP A 126 4.80 -4.37 -4.59
CA TRP A 126 4.87 -3.85 -5.96
C TRP A 126 5.78 -2.62 -6.09
N GLU A 127 5.59 -1.64 -5.20
CA GLU A 127 6.38 -0.40 -5.12
C GLU A 127 7.86 -0.71 -4.83
N MET A 128 8.15 -1.74 -4.03
CA MET A 128 9.51 -2.22 -3.73
C MET A 128 10.13 -3.08 -4.83
N GLY A 129 9.42 -3.33 -5.94
CA GLY A 129 9.92 -4.12 -7.06
C GLY A 129 9.77 -5.64 -6.90
N MET A 130 9.10 -6.11 -5.86
CA MET A 130 8.74 -7.51 -5.64
C MET A 130 7.49 -7.86 -6.46
N SER A 131 7.57 -7.72 -7.78
CA SER A 131 6.41 -7.74 -8.68
C SER A 131 5.58 -9.02 -8.59
N ASP A 132 6.22 -10.19 -8.49
CA ASP A 132 5.52 -11.48 -8.43
C ASP A 132 4.72 -11.62 -7.13
N SER A 133 5.37 -11.41 -5.97
CA SER A 133 4.70 -11.46 -4.67
C SER A 133 3.64 -10.37 -4.52
N GLY A 134 3.90 -9.17 -5.03
CA GLY A 134 2.92 -8.08 -5.02
C GLY A 134 1.69 -8.41 -5.88
N TRP A 135 1.89 -9.05 -7.02
CA TRP A 135 0.80 -9.51 -7.89
C TRP A 135 -0.01 -10.64 -7.25
N GLU A 136 0.64 -11.62 -6.62
CA GLU A 136 -0.05 -12.71 -5.91
C GLU A 136 -0.93 -12.17 -4.78
N LEU A 137 -0.39 -11.29 -3.92
CA LEU A 137 -1.15 -10.66 -2.84
C LEU A 137 -2.30 -9.80 -3.36
N PHE A 138 -2.11 -9.09 -4.48
CA PHE A 138 -3.17 -8.32 -5.13
C PHE A 138 -4.29 -9.24 -5.62
N MET A 139 -3.94 -10.37 -6.26
CA MET A 139 -4.91 -11.33 -6.78
C MET A 139 -5.69 -12.02 -5.67
N ASP A 140 -5.06 -12.33 -4.54
CA ASP A 140 -5.75 -12.82 -3.36
C ASP A 140 -6.76 -11.79 -2.83
N ALA A 141 -6.36 -10.52 -2.73
CA ALA A 141 -7.25 -9.44 -2.29
C ALA A 141 -8.44 -9.26 -3.27
N LEU A 142 -8.17 -9.27 -4.57
CA LEU A 142 -9.18 -9.12 -5.63
C LEU A 142 -10.18 -10.27 -5.66
N ARG A 143 -9.72 -11.50 -5.42
CA ARG A 143 -10.56 -12.70 -5.42
C ARG A 143 -11.25 -12.96 -4.09
N SER A 144 -10.92 -12.20 -3.05
CA SER A 144 -11.28 -12.49 -1.65
C SER A 144 -12.74 -12.88 -1.45
N ASP A 145 -13.68 -12.02 -1.87
CA ASP A 145 -15.11 -12.31 -1.79
C ASP A 145 -15.60 -13.29 -2.87
N LEU A 146 -14.99 -13.26 -4.06
CA LEU A 146 -15.41 -14.09 -5.19
C LEU A 146 -15.25 -15.60 -4.90
N VAL A 147 -14.18 -15.97 -4.20
CA VAL A 147 -13.87 -17.36 -3.85
C VAL A 147 -13.96 -17.64 -2.35
N ASP A 148 -14.44 -16.67 -1.57
CA ASP A 148 -14.61 -16.75 -0.11
C ASP A 148 -13.33 -17.23 0.62
N ILE A 149 -12.22 -16.52 0.39
CA ILE A 149 -10.88 -16.92 0.89
C ILE A 149 -10.79 -17.05 2.42
N GLN A 150 -11.72 -16.42 3.16
CA GLN A 150 -11.77 -16.46 4.62
C GLN A 150 -12.69 -17.55 5.16
N GLY A 151 -13.47 -18.22 4.30
CA GLY A 151 -14.35 -19.33 4.65
C GLY A 151 -15.55 -18.91 5.49
N GLY A 152 -16.64 -18.54 4.82
CA GLY A 152 -17.96 -18.31 5.41
C GLY A 152 -18.30 -16.83 5.64
N THR A 153 -17.34 -15.92 5.52
CA THR A 153 -17.58 -14.49 5.77
C THR A 153 -18.29 -13.80 4.61
N THR A 154 -18.07 -14.23 3.36
CA THR A 154 -18.76 -13.62 2.20
C THR A 154 -20.28 -13.78 2.30
N GLY A 155 -20.75 -14.90 2.85
CA GLY A 155 -22.17 -15.14 3.09
C GLY A 155 -22.79 -14.20 4.13
N GLU A 156 -21.98 -13.63 5.02
CA GLU A 156 -22.41 -12.61 6.00
C GLU A 156 -22.44 -11.21 5.39
N GLY A 157 -21.68 -10.97 4.32
CA GLY A 157 -21.65 -9.73 3.54
C GLY A 157 -20.36 -9.59 2.75
N VAL A 158 -20.42 -8.84 1.64
CA VAL A 158 -19.22 -8.53 0.86
C VAL A 158 -18.33 -7.50 1.56
N HIS A 159 -17.02 -7.65 1.41
CA HIS A 159 -16.02 -6.79 2.03
C HIS A 159 -15.76 -5.55 1.16
N CYS A 160 -16.67 -4.57 1.23
CA CYS A 160 -16.60 -3.35 0.41
C CYS A 160 -15.25 -2.62 0.46
N GLY A 161 -14.53 -2.66 1.59
CA GLY A 161 -13.22 -2.04 1.74
C GLY A 161 -12.16 -2.62 0.79
N VAL A 162 -12.02 -3.95 0.73
CA VAL A 162 -11.05 -4.59 -0.18
C VAL A 162 -11.55 -4.53 -1.63
N MET A 163 -12.86 -4.60 -1.87
CA MET A 163 -13.42 -4.44 -3.22
C MET A 163 -13.11 -3.06 -3.81
N ALA A 164 -13.39 -1.99 -3.07
CA ALA A 164 -13.05 -0.64 -3.50
C ALA A 164 -11.52 -0.43 -3.58
N GLY A 165 -10.80 -0.95 -2.59
CA GLY A 165 -9.35 -0.85 -2.51
C GLY A 165 -8.63 -1.49 -3.70
N THR A 166 -9.07 -2.67 -4.15
CA THR A 166 -8.45 -3.35 -5.29
C THR A 166 -8.63 -2.59 -6.61
N VAL A 167 -9.77 -1.91 -6.82
CA VAL A 167 -9.95 -1.00 -7.97
C VAL A 167 -9.04 0.22 -7.84
N TYR A 168 -8.92 0.79 -6.64
CA TYR A 168 -8.06 1.94 -6.38
C TYR A 168 -6.57 1.60 -6.58
N ASP A 169 -6.12 0.45 -6.11
CA ASP A 169 -4.74 -0.04 -6.24
C ASP A 169 -4.33 -0.24 -7.71
N VAL A 170 -5.26 -0.58 -8.61
CA VAL A 170 -4.97 -0.58 -10.05
C VAL A 170 -4.50 0.80 -10.53
N LEU A 171 -5.11 1.87 -10.01
CA LEU A 171 -4.78 3.24 -10.37
C LEU A 171 -3.47 3.68 -9.71
N VAL A 172 -3.33 3.47 -8.39
CA VAL A 172 -2.18 4.02 -7.66
C VAL A 172 -0.91 3.17 -7.78
N SER A 173 -1.04 1.84 -7.79
CA SER A 173 0.10 0.92 -7.82
C SER A 173 0.55 0.60 -9.24
N PHE A 174 -0.38 0.26 -10.15
CA PHE A 174 -0.02 -0.17 -11.51
C PHE A 174 0.01 0.99 -12.51
N ALA A 175 -1.00 1.88 -12.50
CA ALA A 175 -0.93 3.09 -13.32
C ALA A 175 0.03 4.15 -12.74
N GLY A 176 0.45 3.97 -11.49
CA GLY A 176 1.36 4.88 -10.79
C GLY A 176 0.75 6.26 -10.54
N LEU A 177 -0.57 6.35 -10.42
CA LEU A 177 -1.28 7.60 -10.17
C LEU A 177 -1.02 8.07 -8.73
N ASN A 178 -0.48 9.27 -8.57
CA ASN A 178 -0.34 9.91 -7.26
C ASN A 178 -0.91 11.33 -7.32
N LEU A 179 -1.84 11.61 -6.41
CA LEU A 179 -2.58 12.86 -6.29
C LEU A 179 -2.32 13.59 -4.95
N ASN A 180 -1.29 13.18 -4.20
CA ASN A 180 -0.99 13.74 -2.87
C ASN A 180 -0.39 15.17 -2.96
N GLY A 181 0.11 15.58 -4.13
CA GLY A 181 0.67 16.91 -4.38
C GLY A 181 -0.22 17.79 -5.25
N ASP A 182 0.28 19.00 -5.57
CA ASP A 182 -0.41 19.97 -6.43
C ASP A 182 -0.43 19.60 -7.92
N ILE A 183 0.45 18.69 -8.33
CA ILE A 183 0.59 18.22 -9.71
C ILE A 183 0.38 16.71 -9.71
N PRO A 184 -0.60 16.18 -10.45
CA PRO A 184 -0.77 14.74 -10.63
C PRO A 184 0.50 14.09 -11.17
N VAL A 185 0.89 12.98 -10.57
CA VAL A 185 2.01 12.17 -11.03
C VAL A 185 1.49 10.87 -11.62
N LEU A 186 2.08 10.43 -12.72
CA LEU A 186 1.87 9.12 -13.33
C LEU A 186 3.24 8.45 -13.53
N ASN A 187 3.40 7.28 -12.93
CA ASN A 187 4.57 6.41 -13.13
C ASN A 187 4.12 4.98 -13.45
N PRO A 188 3.55 4.72 -14.64
CA PRO A 188 3.01 3.41 -14.98
C PRO A 188 4.05 2.30 -14.82
N LYS A 189 3.65 1.23 -14.15
CA LYS A 189 4.36 -0.04 -14.07
C LYS A 189 3.29 -1.13 -14.08
N LEU A 190 2.91 -1.56 -15.28
CA LEU A 190 1.85 -2.56 -15.45
C LEU A 190 2.41 -3.98 -15.23
N PRO A 191 1.58 -4.92 -14.76
CA PRO A 191 1.91 -6.34 -14.82
C PRO A 191 2.26 -6.76 -16.25
N GLY A 192 3.33 -7.54 -16.43
CA GLY A 192 3.88 -7.85 -17.75
C GLY A 192 2.93 -8.61 -18.70
N HIS A 193 1.88 -9.24 -18.15
CA HIS A 193 0.84 -9.93 -18.91
C HIS A 193 -0.31 -9.01 -19.36
N TRP A 194 -0.34 -7.74 -18.92
CA TRP A 194 -1.33 -6.76 -19.35
C TRP A 194 -0.96 -6.17 -20.70
N LYS A 195 -1.94 -6.04 -21.59
CA LYS A 195 -1.75 -5.37 -22.90
C LYS A 195 -1.88 -3.85 -22.81
N GLY A 196 -2.58 -3.38 -21.79
CA GLY A 196 -2.85 -1.97 -21.56
C GLY A 196 -3.80 -1.76 -20.39
N LEU A 197 -4.03 -0.50 -20.06
CA LEU A 197 -4.93 -0.04 -19.01
C LEU A 197 -5.56 1.29 -19.44
N ASP A 198 -6.88 1.33 -19.47
CA ASP A 198 -7.66 2.55 -19.67
C ASP A 198 -8.38 2.92 -18.39
N PHE A 199 -8.27 4.18 -17.97
CA PHE A 199 -9.00 4.68 -16.82
C PHE A 199 -9.28 6.17 -16.94
N ARG A 200 -10.14 6.67 -16.04
CA ARG A 200 -10.41 8.09 -15.90
C ARG A 200 -10.42 8.47 -14.43
N PHE A 201 -10.06 9.71 -14.14
CA PHE A 201 -10.19 10.29 -12.81
C PHE A 201 -10.57 11.76 -12.92
N THR A 202 -11.09 12.31 -11.82
CA THR A 202 -11.43 13.74 -11.75
C THR A 202 -10.36 14.46 -10.96
N TYR A 203 -9.79 15.52 -11.52
CA TYR A 203 -8.80 16.37 -10.87
C TYR A 203 -9.25 17.82 -10.95
N ARG A 204 -9.46 18.48 -9.79
CA ARG A 204 -9.92 19.87 -9.69
C ARG A 204 -11.14 20.16 -10.60
N GLY A 205 -12.11 19.24 -10.63
CA GLY A 205 -13.34 19.34 -11.43
C GLY A 205 -13.19 18.99 -12.91
N LYS A 206 -12.01 18.57 -13.36
CA LYS A 206 -11.74 18.17 -14.76
C LYS A 206 -11.63 16.66 -14.88
N THR A 207 -12.24 16.10 -15.92
CA THR A 207 -12.16 14.66 -16.18
C THR A 207 -10.93 14.39 -17.03
N ILE A 208 -9.97 13.66 -16.46
CA ILE A 208 -8.77 13.20 -17.14
C ILE A 208 -9.00 11.76 -17.59
N LEU A 209 -8.68 11.47 -18.85
CA LEU A 209 -8.68 10.12 -19.41
C LEU A 209 -7.23 9.71 -19.67
N VAL A 210 -6.88 8.52 -19.25
CA VAL A 210 -5.54 7.95 -19.40
C VAL A 210 -5.67 6.60 -20.09
N SER A 211 -4.90 6.41 -21.15
CA SER A 211 -4.80 5.15 -21.89
C SER A 211 -3.33 4.75 -21.94
N ILE A 212 -3.01 3.58 -21.40
CA ILE A 212 -1.67 2.99 -21.43
C ILE A 212 -1.76 1.75 -22.30
N SER A 213 -0.94 1.66 -23.35
CA SER A 213 -0.95 0.51 -24.26
C SER A 213 0.43 0.33 -24.89
N GLY A 214 0.96 -0.90 -24.82
CA GLY A 214 2.33 -1.18 -25.24
C GLY A 214 3.32 -0.25 -24.55
N GLN A 215 4.13 0.46 -25.31
CA GLN A 215 5.10 1.45 -24.80
C GLN A 215 4.58 2.89 -24.84
N GLN A 216 3.26 3.10 -24.89
CA GLN A 216 2.69 4.45 -25.01
C GLN A 216 1.70 4.74 -23.89
N ILE A 217 1.77 5.96 -23.35
CA ILE A 217 0.72 6.56 -22.53
C ILE A 217 0.13 7.76 -23.26
N LYS A 218 -1.20 7.82 -23.27
CA LYS A 218 -1.98 8.95 -23.77
C LYS A 218 -2.82 9.53 -22.64
N ILE A 219 -2.72 10.85 -22.46
CA ILE A 219 -3.52 11.60 -21.49
C ILE A 219 -4.35 12.63 -22.24
N SER A 220 -5.66 12.63 -22.04
CA SER A 220 -6.58 13.63 -22.58
C SER A 220 -7.51 14.17 -21.49
N GLY A 221 -8.12 15.32 -21.73
CA GLY A 221 -9.00 15.98 -20.76
C GLY A 221 -10.31 16.40 -21.39
N ASN A 222 -11.40 16.19 -20.66
CA ASN A 222 -12.73 16.71 -21.00
C ASN A 222 -13.10 17.84 -20.03
N ASN A 223 -13.94 18.78 -20.49
CA ASN A 223 -14.41 19.94 -19.72
C ASN A 223 -13.27 20.87 -19.24
N MET A 224 -12.16 20.91 -19.99
CA MET A 224 -10.98 21.70 -19.64
C MET A 224 -11.24 23.21 -19.72
N GLY A 225 -12.00 23.68 -20.72
CA GLY A 225 -12.15 25.11 -20.96
C GLY A 225 -10.77 25.74 -21.19
N LYS A 226 -10.54 26.93 -20.62
CA LYS A 226 -9.23 27.60 -20.72
C LYS A 226 -8.17 27.07 -19.75
N ASP A 227 -8.52 26.11 -18.89
CA ASP A 227 -7.61 25.60 -17.88
C ASP A 227 -6.52 24.71 -18.47
N GLN A 228 -5.34 24.76 -17.86
CA GLN A 228 -4.23 23.87 -18.16
C GLN A 228 -3.94 23.02 -16.93
N ILE A 229 -3.71 21.72 -17.13
CA ILE A 229 -3.31 20.81 -16.06
C ILE A 229 -1.91 20.32 -16.34
N LYS A 230 -1.02 20.52 -15.38
CA LYS A 230 0.33 19.94 -15.38
C LYS A 230 0.27 18.50 -14.89
N PHE A 231 1.18 17.67 -15.40
CA PHE A 231 1.40 16.29 -14.98
C PHE A 231 2.90 16.06 -14.84
N HIS A 232 3.31 15.23 -13.88
CA HIS A 232 4.63 14.61 -13.90
C HIS A 232 4.51 13.19 -14.44
N LEU A 233 5.15 12.90 -15.57
CA LEU A 233 5.24 11.56 -16.13
C LEU A 233 6.69 11.09 -16.05
N TYR A 234 6.99 10.08 -15.23
CA TYR A 234 8.37 9.66 -14.93
C TYR A 234 9.30 10.82 -14.51
N GLY A 235 8.74 11.80 -13.80
CA GLY A 235 9.43 13.01 -13.35
C GLY A 235 9.51 14.14 -14.39
N GLU A 236 9.09 13.92 -15.64
CA GLU A 236 9.03 14.97 -16.66
C GLU A 236 7.71 15.74 -16.57
N GLU A 237 7.78 17.07 -16.52
CA GLU A 237 6.59 17.93 -16.48
C GLU A 237 5.97 18.09 -17.88
N LEU A 238 4.70 17.72 -18.00
CA LEU A 238 3.89 17.86 -19.21
C LEU A 238 2.66 18.74 -18.92
N THR A 239 2.22 19.53 -19.90
CA THR A 239 1.04 20.40 -19.75
C THR A 239 -0.07 20.02 -20.72
N LEU A 240 -1.20 19.58 -20.18
CA LEU A 240 -2.42 19.29 -20.92
C LEU A 240 -3.25 20.56 -21.09
N SER A 241 -3.68 20.83 -22.32
CA SER A 241 -4.62 21.92 -22.66
C SER A 241 -5.87 21.35 -23.34
N GLU A 242 -6.94 22.13 -23.39
CA GLU A 242 -8.19 21.76 -24.07
C GLU A 242 -7.97 21.34 -25.53
N GLY A 243 -8.68 20.28 -25.94
CA GLY A 243 -8.61 19.73 -27.29
C GLY A 243 -7.30 19.02 -27.64
N LYS A 244 -6.34 18.97 -26.73
CA LYS A 244 -5.05 18.27 -26.93
C LYS A 244 -5.02 16.93 -26.19
N SER A 245 -4.12 16.06 -26.65
CA SER A 245 -3.71 14.87 -25.91
C SER A 245 -2.21 14.91 -25.72
N LEU A 246 -1.74 14.58 -24.53
CA LEU A 246 -0.34 14.27 -24.27
C LEU A 246 -0.10 12.84 -24.68
N ILE A 247 0.98 12.60 -25.42
CA ILE A 247 1.41 11.27 -25.83
C ILE A 247 2.89 11.16 -25.47
N ALA A 248 3.25 10.12 -24.74
CA ALA A 248 4.62 9.87 -24.33
C ALA A 248 4.92 8.37 -24.36
N THR A 249 6.20 8.04 -24.46
CA THR A 249 6.70 6.67 -24.41
C THR A 249 6.94 6.26 -22.97
N ILE A 250 6.44 5.11 -22.54
CA ILE A 250 6.76 4.53 -21.23
C ILE A 250 8.08 3.76 -21.28
N LYS A 251 8.90 3.90 -20.23
CA LYS A 251 10.22 3.27 -20.09
C LYS A 251 10.12 1.89 -19.45
#